data_AF-A0A314KWT9-F1
#
_entry.id   AF-A0A314KWT9-F1
#
_cell.length_a   1.000
_cell.length_b   1.000
_cell.length_c   1.000
_cell.angle_alpha   90.00
_cell.angle_beta   90.00
_cell.angle_gamma   90.00
#
_symmetry.space_group_name_H-M   'P 1'
#
loop_
_entity.id
_entity.type
_entity.pdbx_description
1 polymer ?
#
loop_
_entity_poly.entity_id
_entity_poly.type
_entity_poly.pdbx_seq_one_letter_code
_entity_poly.pdbx_strand_id
1 'polypeptide(L)'
;MATYTFEQNEYLEDVIESQGFYVMNDFGWKTPCGIVKIGKNSEAFEKAKKATTFAVDKYNEKSEKSKLELLRIMNVNFEPTAGAIYYITLAAMDLFSRKILHYQAKVWEKINTGYKVEIFRLAPYAPKLSECEEEKHCCIKVNNLQDWMDENYLYYKCCYTFKKFVSVEVIRDKETGKSMGYGFLWFKTHSEAMEFLEKNEGKQMPNSSQNYSLVFGKF
;
A
#
# COMPACT_ATOMS: atom_id res chain seq x y z
N MET A 1 -16.86 13.63 -22.17
CA MET A 1 -16.71 12.20 -22.54
C MET A 1 -15.28 11.73 -22.38
N ALA A 2 -14.26 12.38 -22.96
CA ALA A 2 -12.86 11.94 -22.85
C ALA A 2 -12.31 11.85 -21.41
N THR A 3 -12.61 12.82 -20.54
CA THR A 3 -12.19 12.81 -19.12
C THR A 3 -12.85 11.68 -18.31
N TYR A 4 -14.11 11.38 -18.60
CA TYR A 4 -14.86 10.30 -17.96
C TYR A 4 -14.24 8.92 -18.26
N THR A 5 -13.88 8.69 -19.53
CA THR A 5 -13.22 7.45 -19.95
C THR A 5 -11.81 7.32 -19.34
N PHE A 6 -11.09 8.42 -19.18
CA PHE A 6 -9.77 8.42 -18.56
C PHE A 6 -9.83 8.06 -17.06
N GLU A 7 -10.66 8.77 -16.27
CA GLU A 7 -10.84 8.48 -14.84
C GLU A 7 -11.29 7.03 -14.59
N GLN A 8 -12.18 6.53 -15.46
CA GLN A 8 -12.68 5.16 -15.41
C GLN A 8 -11.57 4.14 -15.65
N ASN A 9 -10.76 4.33 -16.70
CA ASN A 9 -9.69 3.39 -17.04
C ASN A 9 -8.64 3.36 -15.92
N GLU A 10 -8.27 4.52 -15.40
CA GLU A 10 -7.32 4.61 -14.29
C GLU A 10 -7.84 3.88 -13.04
N TYR A 11 -9.11 4.07 -12.70
CA TYR A 11 -9.75 3.37 -11.60
C TYR A 11 -9.74 1.86 -11.78
N LEU A 12 -10.04 1.38 -12.99
CA LEU A 12 -10.04 -0.05 -13.30
C LEU A 12 -8.64 -0.64 -13.21
N GLU A 13 -7.62 0.05 -13.73
CA GLU A 13 -6.21 -0.35 -13.59
C GLU A 13 -5.82 -0.46 -12.11
N ASP A 14 -6.13 0.55 -11.30
CA ASP A 14 -5.85 0.54 -9.85
C ASP A 14 -6.48 -0.67 -9.16
N VAL A 15 -7.77 -0.92 -9.42
CA VAL A 15 -8.49 -2.05 -8.82
C VAL A 15 -7.88 -3.39 -9.24
N ILE A 16 -7.56 -3.56 -10.53
CA ILE A 16 -7.02 -4.80 -11.07
C ILE A 16 -5.61 -5.06 -10.52
N GLU A 17 -4.72 -4.08 -10.63
CA GLU A 17 -3.30 -4.20 -10.28
C GLU A 17 -3.09 -4.36 -8.78
N SER A 18 -3.91 -3.67 -7.97
CA SER A 18 -3.86 -3.74 -6.52
C SER A 18 -4.76 -4.81 -5.92
N GLN A 19 -5.60 -5.47 -6.72
CA GLN A 19 -6.68 -6.34 -6.23
C GLN A 19 -7.60 -5.63 -5.22
N GLY A 20 -7.87 -4.34 -5.46
CA GLY A 20 -8.72 -3.48 -4.63
C GLY A 20 -8.05 -2.84 -3.42
N PHE A 21 -6.77 -3.12 -3.13
CA PHE A 21 -6.05 -2.53 -2.00
C PHE A 21 -5.63 -1.07 -2.21
N TYR A 22 -5.70 -0.59 -3.44
CA TYR A 22 -5.37 0.79 -3.80
C TYR A 22 -6.33 1.30 -4.88
N VAL A 23 -6.83 2.51 -4.67
CA VAL A 23 -7.61 3.30 -5.62
C VAL A 23 -7.22 4.76 -5.43
N MET A 24 -6.85 5.44 -6.51
CA MET A 24 -6.37 6.84 -6.43
C MET A 24 -7.52 7.85 -6.52
N ASN A 25 -8.49 7.59 -7.39
CA ASN A 25 -9.58 8.51 -7.68
C ASN A 25 -10.92 8.04 -7.09
N ASP A 26 -11.91 8.93 -7.10
CA ASP A 26 -13.23 8.70 -6.52
C ASP A 26 -14.23 8.04 -7.51
N PHE A 27 -13.75 7.49 -8.63
CA PHE A 27 -14.62 6.91 -9.65
C PHE A 27 -15.41 5.69 -9.14
N GLY A 28 -14.91 5.02 -8.10
CA GLY A 28 -15.65 3.95 -7.39
C GLY A 28 -17.02 4.39 -6.90
N TRP A 29 -17.22 5.65 -6.50
CA TRP A 29 -18.53 6.17 -6.07
C TRP A 29 -19.54 6.27 -7.22
N LYS A 30 -19.06 6.37 -8.47
CA LYS A 30 -19.89 6.44 -9.67
C LYS A 30 -20.24 5.06 -10.23
N THR A 31 -19.61 4.01 -9.69
CA THR A 31 -19.74 2.63 -10.18
C THR A 31 -20.61 1.81 -9.22
N PRO A 32 -21.65 1.11 -9.70
CA PRO A 32 -22.37 0.15 -8.87
C PRO A 32 -21.40 -0.88 -8.27
N CYS A 33 -21.41 -1.05 -6.96
CA CYS A 33 -20.46 -1.90 -6.24
C CYS A 33 -18.98 -1.53 -6.46
N GLY A 34 -18.69 -0.26 -6.71
CA GLY A 34 -17.31 0.22 -6.82
C GLY A 34 -16.56 0.17 -5.48
N ILE A 35 -15.25 0.00 -5.59
CA ILE A 35 -14.31 0.06 -4.48
C ILE A 35 -13.97 1.53 -4.22
N VAL A 36 -14.15 1.98 -2.99
CA VAL A 36 -13.94 3.38 -2.61
C VAL A 36 -13.01 3.48 -1.41
N LYS A 37 -12.14 4.48 -1.41
CA LYS A 37 -11.32 4.78 -0.25
C LYS A 37 -12.18 5.39 0.85
N ILE A 38 -12.06 4.89 2.08
CA ILE A 38 -12.83 5.42 3.22
C ILE A 38 -11.97 6.19 4.20
N GLY A 39 -12.49 7.32 4.67
CA GLY A 39 -11.84 8.15 5.68
C GLY A 39 -11.96 7.57 7.09
N LYS A 40 -11.00 7.93 7.96
CA LYS A 40 -10.92 7.46 9.36
C LYS A 40 -12.14 7.80 10.23
N ASN A 41 -12.93 8.80 9.85
CA ASN A 41 -14.09 9.28 10.60
C ASN A 41 -15.42 8.63 10.18
N SER A 42 -15.38 7.66 9.26
CA SER A 42 -16.59 7.01 8.74
C SER A 42 -17.05 5.84 9.61
N GLU A 43 -18.36 5.56 9.66
CA GLU A 43 -18.89 4.36 10.32
C GLU A 43 -18.32 3.08 9.71
N ALA A 44 -18.12 3.06 8.39
CA ALA A 44 -17.47 1.97 7.68
C ALA A 44 -16.05 1.71 8.20
N PHE A 45 -15.32 2.75 8.61
CA PHE A 45 -13.98 2.61 9.18
C PHE A 45 -14.00 1.93 10.56
N GLU A 46 -15.00 2.22 11.39
CA GLU A 46 -15.17 1.52 12.68
C GLU A 46 -15.51 0.03 12.50
N LYS A 47 -16.31 -0.31 11.49
CA LYS A 47 -16.55 -1.72 11.12
C LYS A 47 -15.28 -2.36 10.57
N ALA A 48 -14.53 -1.64 9.73
CA ALA A 48 -13.24 -2.10 9.22
C ALA A 48 -12.21 -2.34 10.34
N LYS A 49 -12.21 -1.56 11.43
CA LYS A 49 -11.36 -1.83 12.60
C LYS A 49 -11.66 -3.19 13.22
N LYS A 50 -12.94 -3.50 13.45
CA LYS A 50 -13.37 -4.79 13.97
C LYS A 50 -12.98 -5.94 13.03
N ALA A 51 -13.19 -5.74 11.73
CA ALA A 51 -12.77 -6.69 10.70
C ALA A 51 -11.24 -6.91 10.69
N THR A 52 -10.46 -5.84 10.93
CA THR A 52 -9.00 -5.89 11.01
C THR A 52 -8.54 -6.72 12.20
N THR A 53 -9.09 -6.47 13.40
CA THR A 53 -8.78 -7.24 14.61
C THR A 53 -9.10 -8.72 14.40
N PHE A 54 -10.30 -9.02 13.87
CA PHE A 54 -10.68 -10.40 13.52
C PHE A 54 -9.70 -11.06 12.56
N ALA A 55 -9.21 -10.33 11.55
CA ALA A 55 -8.27 -10.88 10.59
C ALA A 55 -6.90 -11.20 11.18
N VAL A 56 -6.40 -10.32 12.06
CA VAL A 56 -5.14 -10.53 12.78
C VAL A 56 -5.26 -11.69 13.76
N ASP A 57 -6.35 -11.77 14.52
CA ASP A 57 -6.59 -12.87 15.46
C ASP A 57 -6.65 -14.21 14.73
N LYS A 58 -7.41 -14.28 13.62
CA LYS A 58 -7.50 -15.49 12.80
C LYS A 58 -6.17 -15.88 12.15
N TYR A 59 -5.30 -14.93 11.83
CA TYR A 59 -3.96 -15.22 11.36
C TYR A 59 -3.11 -15.82 12.49
N ASN A 60 -3.16 -15.22 13.69
CA ASN A 60 -2.42 -15.66 14.86
C ASN A 60 -2.88 -17.05 15.36
N GLU A 61 -4.16 -17.38 15.25
CA GLU A 61 -4.68 -18.73 15.56
C GLU A 61 -4.14 -19.81 14.63
N LYS A 62 -3.91 -19.46 13.35
CA LYS A 62 -3.43 -20.39 12.33
C LYS A 62 -1.91 -20.48 12.25
N SER A 63 -1.20 -19.45 12.72
CA SER A 63 0.26 -19.36 12.58
C SER A 63 0.94 -19.80 13.87
N GLU A 64 1.62 -20.94 13.83
CA GLU A 64 2.48 -21.39 14.95
C GLU A 64 3.82 -20.63 14.99
N LYS A 65 4.20 -19.97 13.88
CA LYS A 65 5.55 -19.41 13.66
C LYS A 65 5.63 -17.89 13.74
N SER A 66 4.49 -17.21 13.75
CA SER A 66 4.43 -15.75 13.81
C SER A 66 3.21 -15.33 14.61
N LYS A 67 3.39 -14.29 15.44
CA LYS A 67 2.31 -13.69 16.23
C LYS A 67 2.37 -12.20 16.01
N LEU A 68 1.33 -11.67 15.40
CA LEU A 68 1.25 -10.28 15.00
C LEU A 68 0.48 -9.47 16.03
N GLU A 69 1.05 -8.33 16.40
CA GLU A 69 0.40 -7.29 17.18
C GLU A 69 0.01 -6.15 16.23
N LEU A 70 -1.29 -5.87 16.12
CA LEU A 70 -1.79 -4.76 15.30
C LEU A 70 -1.35 -3.42 15.89
N LEU A 71 -0.61 -2.62 15.12
CA LEU A 71 -0.22 -1.28 15.54
C LEU A 71 -1.21 -0.23 15.04
N ARG A 72 -1.49 -0.22 13.74
CA ARG A 72 -2.41 0.74 13.13
C ARG A 72 -2.92 0.30 11.76
N ILE A 73 -4.03 0.91 11.35
CA ILE A 73 -4.56 0.80 10.00
C ILE A 73 -4.00 1.95 9.16
N MET A 74 -3.35 1.59 8.05
CA MET A 74 -2.72 2.53 7.11
C MET A 74 -3.72 3.01 6.06
N ASN A 75 -4.44 2.08 5.44
CA ASN A 75 -5.44 2.35 4.41
C ASN A 75 -6.63 1.39 4.55
N VAL A 76 -7.82 1.86 4.18
CA VAL A 76 -8.99 1.00 4.00
C VAL A 76 -9.74 1.44 2.75
N ASN A 77 -10.00 0.47 1.87
CA ASN A 77 -11.00 0.62 0.82
C ASN A 77 -12.20 -0.28 1.14
N PHE A 78 -13.36 0.16 0.69
CA PHE A 78 -14.66 -0.44 0.96
C PHE A 78 -15.37 -0.78 -0.35
N GLU A 79 -16.03 -1.93 -0.38
CA GLU A 79 -16.87 -2.36 -1.49
C GLU A 79 -18.21 -2.88 -0.94
N PRO A 80 -19.35 -2.30 -1.35
CA PRO A 80 -20.65 -2.77 -0.93
C PRO A 80 -21.02 -4.06 -1.67
N THR A 81 -21.44 -5.08 -0.93
CA THR A 81 -21.83 -6.41 -1.47
C THR A 81 -23.05 -6.96 -0.71
N ALA A 82 -23.26 -8.27 -0.66
CA ALA A 82 -24.16 -8.90 0.31
C ALA A 82 -23.56 -8.81 1.74
N GLY A 83 -23.49 -7.59 2.26
CA GLY A 83 -22.67 -7.18 3.39
C GLY A 83 -21.65 -6.12 2.96
N ALA A 84 -20.39 -6.27 3.36
CA ALA A 84 -19.32 -5.34 3.00
C ALA A 84 -17.98 -6.07 2.86
N ILE A 85 -17.20 -5.72 1.83
CA ILE A 85 -15.81 -6.16 1.72
C ILE A 85 -14.90 -4.99 2.09
N TYR A 86 -13.95 -5.25 2.98
CA TYR A 86 -12.91 -4.32 3.40
C TYR A 86 -11.55 -4.77 2.85
N TYR A 87 -10.88 -3.88 2.14
CA TYR A 87 -9.51 -4.03 1.67
C TYR A 87 -8.62 -3.20 2.58
N ILE A 88 -7.97 -3.86 3.53
CA ILE A 88 -7.27 -3.21 4.63
C ILE A 88 -5.76 -3.36 4.41
N THR A 89 -5.05 -2.25 4.51
CA THR A 89 -3.60 -2.22 4.68
C THR A 89 -3.31 -1.86 6.14
N LEU A 90 -2.62 -2.73 6.86
CA LEU A 90 -2.33 -2.58 8.28
C LEU A 90 -0.82 -2.68 8.56
N ALA A 91 -0.36 -1.95 9.57
CA ALA A 91 0.98 -2.12 10.14
C ALA A 91 0.86 -3.02 11.39
N ALA A 92 1.64 -4.08 11.42
CA ALA A 92 1.71 -4.99 12.55
C ALA A 92 3.16 -5.29 12.94
N MET A 93 3.41 -5.42 14.23
CA MET A 93 4.69 -5.92 14.74
C MET A 93 4.62 -7.44 14.84
N ASP A 94 5.56 -8.13 14.20
CA ASP A 94 5.76 -9.54 14.47
C ASP A 94 6.54 -9.68 15.78
N LEU A 95 5.93 -10.35 16.76
CA LEU A 95 6.50 -10.51 18.10
C LEU A 95 7.76 -11.38 18.12
N PHE A 96 7.93 -12.24 17.11
CA PHE A 96 9.11 -13.09 16.98
C PHE A 96 10.29 -12.32 16.38
N SER A 97 10.10 -11.72 15.20
CA SER A 97 11.17 -10.95 14.55
C SER A 97 11.38 -9.55 15.12
N ARG A 98 10.42 -9.04 15.92
CA ARG A 98 10.37 -7.65 16.43
C ARG A 98 10.41 -6.59 15.32
N LYS A 99 10.06 -6.97 14.10
CA LYS A 99 9.98 -6.07 12.95
C LYS A 99 8.55 -5.60 12.75
N ILE A 100 8.41 -4.34 12.39
CA ILE A 100 7.15 -3.77 11.95
C ILE A 100 7.05 -3.99 10.45
N LEU A 101 6.00 -4.67 10.01
CA LEU A 101 5.74 -4.94 8.60
C LEU A 101 4.31 -4.51 8.25
N HIS A 102 4.12 -4.21 6.97
CA HIS A 102 2.81 -3.91 6.42
C HIS A 102 2.17 -5.18 5.86
N TYR A 103 0.89 -5.38 6.14
CA TYR A 103 0.10 -6.51 5.68
C TYR A 103 -1.15 -6.00 4.95
N GLN A 104 -1.61 -6.82 4.00
CA GLN A 104 -2.86 -6.65 3.28
C GLN A 104 -3.86 -7.71 3.73
N ALA A 105 -5.04 -7.28 4.15
CA ALA A 105 -6.14 -8.14 4.55
C ALA A 105 -7.41 -7.80 3.76
N LYS A 106 -7.98 -8.79 3.06
CA LYS A 106 -9.32 -8.68 2.45
C LYS A 106 -10.30 -9.42 3.34
N VAL A 107 -11.27 -8.71 3.90
CA VAL A 107 -12.23 -9.26 4.86
C VAL A 107 -13.64 -8.98 4.39
N TRP A 108 -14.46 -10.02 4.26
CA TRP A 108 -15.87 -9.91 3.95
C TRP A 108 -16.71 -10.02 5.23
N GLU A 109 -17.38 -8.94 5.59
CA GLU A 109 -18.46 -8.92 6.58
C GLU A 109 -19.75 -9.35 5.90
N LYS A 110 -20.21 -10.56 6.19
CA LYS A 110 -21.46 -11.11 5.67
C LYS A 110 -22.59 -10.81 6.65
N ILE A 111 -23.74 -10.41 6.12
CA ILE A 111 -24.93 -10.04 6.92
C ILE A 111 -25.30 -11.13 7.93
N ASN A 112 -25.21 -12.42 7.55
CA ASN A 112 -25.72 -13.53 8.35
C ASN A 112 -24.63 -14.35 9.07
N THR A 113 -23.37 -14.25 8.66
CA THR A 113 -22.31 -15.17 9.13
C THR A 113 -21.10 -14.45 9.71
N GLY A 114 -21.17 -13.14 9.91
CA GLY A 114 -20.07 -12.33 10.44
C GLY A 114 -18.89 -12.22 9.47
N TYR A 115 -17.67 -12.16 10.00
CA TYR A 115 -16.46 -11.90 9.22
C TYR A 115 -15.85 -13.16 8.59
N LYS A 116 -15.42 -13.03 7.33
CA LYS A 116 -14.62 -14.02 6.62
C LYS A 116 -13.38 -13.35 6.05
N VAL A 117 -12.20 -13.76 6.52
CA VAL A 117 -10.92 -13.39 5.90
C VAL A 117 -10.76 -14.15 4.59
N GLU A 118 -10.59 -13.43 3.49
CA GLU A 118 -10.32 -13.98 2.15
C GLU A 118 -8.84 -13.90 1.79
N ILE A 119 -8.19 -12.78 2.13
CA ILE A 119 -6.76 -12.57 1.92
C ILE A 119 -6.16 -12.09 3.23
N PHE A 120 -5.01 -12.63 3.60
CA PHE A 120 -4.13 -12.07 4.62
C PHE A 120 -2.68 -12.38 4.23
N ARG A 121 -1.91 -11.37 3.83
CA ARG A 121 -0.53 -11.52 3.33
C ARG A 121 0.32 -10.30 3.63
N LEU A 122 1.64 -10.43 3.52
CA LEU A 122 2.53 -9.27 3.51
C LEU A 122 2.17 -8.32 2.35
N ALA A 123 2.22 -7.02 2.61
CA ALA A 123 2.04 -6.02 1.58
C ALA A 123 3.16 -6.15 0.53
N PRO A 124 2.88 -5.89 -0.75
CA PRO A 124 3.81 -6.22 -1.82
C PRO A 124 5.06 -5.33 -1.86
N TYR A 125 5.01 -4.13 -1.26
CA TYR A 125 6.18 -3.26 -1.02
C TYR A 125 6.95 -3.61 0.25
N ALA A 126 6.48 -4.53 1.10
CA ALA A 126 7.14 -4.82 2.37
C ALA A 126 8.58 -5.29 2.14
N PRO A 127 9.56 -4.88 2.97
CA PRO A 127 10.96 -5.16 2.73
C PRO A 127 11.26 -6.66 2.63
N LYS A 128 11.72 -7.08 1.46
CA LYS A 128 12.31 -8.40 1.22
C LYS A 128 13.81 -8.28 1.07
N LEU A 129 14.47 -7.80 2.12
CA LEU A 129 15.92 -7.51 2.11
C LEU A 129 16.78 -8.73 1.71
N SER A 130 16.27 -9.96 1.84
CA SER A 130 16.92 -11.18 1.34
C SER A 130 17.00 -11.28 -0.18
N GLU A 131 16.29 -10.44 -0.93
CA GLU A 131 16.23 -10.43 -2.40
C GLU A 131 17.12 -9.35 -3.04
N CYS A 132 17.81 -8.52 -2.23
CA CYS A 132 18.79 -7.56 -2.76
C CYS A 132 20.15 -8.25 -2.91
N GLU A 133 20.63 -8.37 -4.16
CA GLU A 133 21.90 -9.04 -4.47
C GLU A 133 23.13 -8.15 -4.19
N GLU A 134 22.96 -6.81 -4.25
CA GLU A 134 24.03 -5.83 -4.06
C GLU A 134 23.61 -4.70 -3.10
N GLU A 135 24.20 -4.64 -1.91
CA GLU A 135 23.68 -3.78 -0.81
C GLU A 135 23.91 -2.27 -0.99
N LYS A 136 24.88 -1.83 -1.79
CA LYS A 136 25.37 -0.43 -1.70
C LYS A 136 24.89 0.54 -2.77
N HIS A 137 24.28 0.08 -3.86
CA HIS A 137 23.85 0.98 -4.96
C HIS A 137 22.48 0.65 -5.59
N CYS A 138 21.69 -0.23 -4.97
CA CYS A 138 20.35 -0.61 -5.45
C CYS A 138 19.22 0.23 -4.83
N CYS A 139 19.56 1.29 -4.11
CA CYS A 139 18.61 2.12 -3.37
C CYS A 139 18.49 3.51 -3.99
N ILE A 140 17.25 3.93 -4.30
CA ILE A 140 16.93 5.28 -4.74
C ILE A 140 16.14 5.98 -3.63
N LYS A 141 16.64 7.12 -3.17
CA LYS A 141 15.91 8.02 -2.29
C LYS A 141 15.01 8.92 -3.13
N VAL A 142 13.73 8.96 -2.79
CA VAL A 142 12.73 9.87 -3.37
C VAL A 142 12.48 10.99 -2.38
N ASN A 143 12.74 12.23 -2.79
CA ASN A 143 12.55 13.42 -1.95
C ASN A 143 11.25 14.15 -2.30
N ASN A 144 10.90 15.10 -1.42
CA ASN A 144 9.76 16.02 -1.56
C ASN A 144 8.39 15.34 -1.56
N LEU A 145 8.24 14.11 -1.05
CA LEU A 145 6.94 13.43 -1.01
C LEU A 145 5.89 14.25 -0.26
N GLN A 146 4.68 14.34 -0.81
CA GLN A 146 3.55 14.96 -0.12
C GLN A 146 2.99 14.03 0.96
N ASP A 147 2.25 14.59 1.93
CA ASP A 147 1.71 13.83 3.07
C ASP A 147 0.83 12.64 2.67
N TRP A 148 0.16 12.72 1.52
CA TRP A 148 -0.70 11.65 1.00
C TRP A 148 0.07 10.60 0.17
N MET A 149 1.32 10.86 -0.21
CA MET A 149 2.16 9.95 -1.00
C MET A 149 2.76 8.89 -0.09
N ASP A 150 2.06 7.76 0.02
CA ASP A 150 2.45 6.62 0.83
C ASP A 150 3.10 5.48 0.00
N GLU A 151 3.41 4.36 0.66
CA GLU A 151 3.96 3.19 0.00
C GLU A 151 3.03 2.64 -1.08
N ASN A 152 1.70 2.73 -0.92
CA ASN A 152 0.78 2.26 -1.95
C ASN A 152 0.88 3.13 -3.20
N TYR A 153 0.90 4.46 -3.05
CA TYR A 153 1.05 5.37 -4.19
C TYR A 153 2.38 5.13 -4.93
N LEU A 154 3.49 5.07 -4.19
CA LEU A 154 4.80 4.80 -4.80
C LEU A 154 4.83 3.41 -5.46
N TYR A 155 4.27 2.38 -4.81
CA TYR A 155 4.20 1.03 -5.34
C TYR A 155 3.35 0.95 -6.61
N TYR A 156 2.08 1.36 -6.55
CA TYR A 156 1.07 1.12 -7.59
C TYR A 156 1.10 2.15 -8.71
N LYS A 157 1.46 3.42 -8.45
CA LYS A 157 1.48 4.46 -9.50
C LYS A 157 2.87 4.75 -10.03
N CYS A 158 3.86 4.86 -9.15
CA CYS A 158 5.19 5.30 -9.56
C CYS A 158 6.04 4.14 -10.09
N CYS A 159 5.97 2.99 -9.43
CA CYS A 159 6.88 1.88 -9.66
C CYS A 159 6.24 0.68 -10.36
N TYR A 160 4.91 0.56 -10.38
CA TYR A 160 4.23 -0.63 -10.89
C TYR A 160 4.55 -0.91 -12.36
N THR A 161 4.63 0.13 -13.20
CA THR A 161 5.03 -0.03 -14.61
C THR A 161 6.44 -0.61 -14.77
N PHE A 162 7.32 -0.38 -13.78
CA PHE A 162 8.70 -0.88 -13.80
C PHE A 162 8.79 -2.36 -13.39
N LYS A 163 7.83 -2.90 -12.61
CA LYS A 163 7.73 -4.30 -12.10
C LYS A 163 9.03 -4.90 -11.53
N LYS A 164 10.01 -4.07 -11.19
CA LYS A 164 11.41 -4.47 -10.88
C LYS A 164 11.92 -3.85 -9.58
N PHE A 165 11.11 -3.85 -8.53
CA PHE A 165 11.55 -3.32 -7.24
C PHE A 165 11.24 -4.31 -6.11
N VAL A 166 12.10 -4.28 -5.11
CA VAL A 166 12.15 -5.21 -3.96
C VAL A 166 11.34 -4.68 -2.79
N SER A 167 11.40 -3.36 -2.56
CA SER A 167 10.79 -2.74 -1.38
C SER A 167 10.53 -1.26 -1.61
N VAL A 168 9.51 -0.74 -0.92
CA VAL A 168 9.22 0.69 -0.81
C VAL A 168 9.02 1.03 0.65
N GLU A 169 9.67 2.09 1.13
CA GLU A 169 9.49 2.59 2.48
C GLU A 169 9.39 4.11 2.47
N VAL A 170 8.30 4.65 3.05
CA VAL A 170 8.18 6.08 3.28
C VAL A 170 8.58 6.37 4.72
N ILE A 171 9.56 7.26 4.89
CA ILE A 171 10.09 7.58 6.22
C ILE A 171 9.11 8.48 6.95
N ARG A 172 8.80 8.09 8.18
CA ARG A 172 7.84 8.77 9.05
C ARG A 172 8.44 9.08 10.38
N ASP A 173 7.97 10.18 10.97
CA ASP A 173 8.25 10.51 12.36
C ASP A 173 7.76 9.38 13.28
N LYS A 174 8.60 8.96 14.23
CA LYS A 174 8.31 7.82 15.10
C LYS A 174 7.20 8.11 16.10
N GLU A 175 7.08 9.37 16.53
CA GLU A 175 6.11 9.79 17.54
C GLU A 175 4.77 10.12 16.89
N THR A 176 4.78 10.91 15.81
CA THR A 176 3.55 11.39 15.17
C THR A 176 3.05 10.48 14.05
N GLY A 177 3.92 9.61 13.51
CA GLY A 177 3.62 8.77 12.35
C GLY A 177 3.38 9.54 11.06
N LYS A 178 3.74 10.83 10.99
CA LYS A 178 3.59 11.67 9.80
C LYS A 178 4.75 11.44 8.84
N SER A 179 4.49 11.59 7.54
CA SER A 179 5.54 11.55 6.51
C SER A 179 6.61 12.60 6.79
N MET A 180 7.87 12.23 6.66
CA MET A 180 8.99 13.19 6.68
C MET A 180 9.26 13.77 5.29
N GLY A 181 8.43 13.46 4.30
CA GLY A 181 8.54 13.98 2.94
C GLY A 181 9.62 13.30 2.09
N TYR A 182 10.09 12.12 2.50
CA TYR A 182 10.98 11.31 1.67
C TYR A 182 10.79 9.82 1.94
N GLY A 183 11.24 9.01 0.98
CA GLY A 183 11.19 7.56 1.06
C GLY A 183 12.32 6.93 0.26
N PHE A 184 12.35 5.60 0.28
CA PHE A 184 13.36 4.79 -0.37
C PHE A 184 12.70 3.70 -1.21
N LEU A 185 13.27 3.49 -2.38
CA LEU A 185 12.93 2.44 -3.33
C LEU A 185 14.14 1.52 -3.46
N TRP A 186 13.95 0.23 -3.17
CA TRP A 186 15.00 -0.76 -3.38
C TRP A 186 14.72 -1.54 -4.65
N PHE A 187 15.75 -1.72 -5.46
CA PHE A 187 15.76 -2.51 -6.68
C PHE A 187 16.57 -3.79 -6.47
N LYS A 188 16.45 -4.75 -7.38
CA LYS A 188 17.24 -5.99 -7.28
C LYS A 188 18.69 -5.74 -7.62
N THR A 189 18.91 -4.89 -8.62
CA THR A 189 20.25 -4.57 -9.14
C THR A 189 20.49 -3.07 -9.24
N HIS A 190 21.76 -2.68 -9.25
CA HIS A 190 22.16 -1.29 -9.43
C HIS A 190 21.71 -0.74 -10.78
N SER A 191 21.76 -1.56 -11.83
CA SER A 191 21.36 -1.16 -13.19
C SER A 191 19.87 -0.78 -13.25
N GLU A 192 18.99 -1.50 -12.56
CA GLU A 192 17.57 -1.16 -12.51
C GLU A 192 17.30 0.14 -11.73
N ALA A 193 18.04 0.35 -10.63
CA ALA A 193 17.97 1.60 -9.87
C ALA A 193 18.43 2.80 -10.71
N MET A 194 19.53 2.63 -11.46
CA MET A 194 20.06 3.64 -12.38
C MET A 194 19.08 3.94 -13.51
N GLU A 195 18.52 2.92 -14.16
CA GLU A 195 17.51 3.08 -15.21
C GLU A 195 16.28 3.85 -14.69
N PHE A 196 15.81 3.53 -13.48
CA PHE A 196 14.69 4.24 -12.87
C PHE A 196 15.03 5.71 -12.60
N LEU A 197 16.21 6.00 -12.07
CA LEU A 197 16.66 7.37 -11.81
C LEU A 197 16.75 8.18 -13.10
N GLU A 198 17.48 7.68 -14.10
CA GLU A 198 17.69 8.39 -15.38
C GLU A 198 16.38 8.63 -16.12
N LYS A 199 15.46 7.65 -16.07
CA LYS A 199 14.18 7.76 -16.75
C LYS A 199 13.21 8.70 -16.07
N ASN A 200 13.23 8.82 -14.74
CA ASN A 200 12.19 9.52 -13.99
C ASN A 200 12.63 10.85 -13.41
N GLU A 201 13.93 11.10 -13.21
CA GLU A 201 14.39 12.33 -12.57
C GLU A 201 13.87 13.58 -13.29
N GLY A 202 13.30 14.52 -12.52
CA GLY A 202 12.72 15.75 -13.03
C GLY A 202 11.39 15.59 -13.79
N LYS A 203 10.90 14.37 -14.06
CA LYS A 203 9.57 14.15 -14.64
C LYS A 203 8.48 14.36 -13.61
N GLN A 204 7.30 14.75 -14.07
CA GLN A 204 6.11 14.86 -13.23
C GLN A 204 5.70 13.49 -12.70
N MET A 205 5.45 13.41 -11.39
CA MET A 205 4.95 12.20 -10.74
C MET A 205 3.49 11.95 -11.15
N PRO A 206 3.06 10.69 -11.30
CA PRO A 206 1.68 10.36 -11.68
C PRO A 206 0.67 10.99 -10.73
N ASN A 207 -0.38 11.62 -11.26
CA ASN A 207 -1.46 12.23 -10.46
C ASN A 207 -1.00 13.26 -9.42
N SER A 208 0.11 13.92 -9.70
CA SER A 208 0.66 14.99 -8.86
C SER A 208 1.16 16.12 -9.75
N SER A 209 1.18 17.35 -9.23
CA SER A 209 1.83 18.50 -9.86
C SER A 209 3.33 18.58 -9.54
N GLN A 210 3.87 17.59 -8.84
CA GLN A 210 5.24 17.55 -8.36
C GLN A 210 6.12 16.72 -9.29
N ASN A 211 7.36 17.15 -9.47
CA ASN A 211 8.37 16.37 -10.19
C ASN A 211 9.14 15.44 -9.25
N TYR A 212 9.59 14.31 -9.79
CA TYR A 212 10.53 13.43 -9.12
C TYR A 212 11.82 14.18 -8.75
N SER A 213 12.28 13.94 -7.52
CA SER A 213 13.62 14.31 -7.04
C SER A 213 14.27 13.08 -6.44
N LEU A 214 15.10 12.43 -7.25
CA LEU A 214 15.69 11.12 -7.06
C LEU A 214 17.19 11.26 -6.91
N VAL A 215 17.73 10.57 -5.91
CA VAL A 215 19.17 10.43 -5.73
C VAL A 215 19.48 9.01 -5.29
N PHE A 216 20.68 8.52 -5.56
CA PHE A 216 21.10 7.27 -4.94
C PHE A 216 21.07 7.41 -3.42
N GLY A 217 20.34 6.50 -2.78
CA GLY A 217 20.26 6.41 -1.34
C GLY A 217 21.59 5.92 -0.77
N LYS A 218 22.07 6.60 0.27
CA LYS A 218 23.07 6.05 1.18
C LYS A 218 22.31 5.52 2.38
N PHE A 219 22.40 4.21 2.60
CA PHE A 219 21.89 3.56 3.80
C PHE A 219 23.02 3.47 4.83
#